data_AF-A0A1D7U387-F1
#
_entry.id   AF-A0A1D7U387-F1
#
_cell.length_a   1.000
_cell.length_b   1.000
_cell.length_c   1.000
_cell.angle_alpha   90.00
_cell.angle_beta   90.00
_cell.angle_gamma   90.00
#
_symmetry.space_group_name_H-M   'P 1'
#
loop_
_entity.id
_entity.type
_entity.pdbx_description
1 polymer ?
#
loop_
_entity_poly.entity_id
_entity_poly.type
_entity_poly.pdbx_seq_one_letter_code
_entity_poly.pdbx_strand_id
1 'polypeptide(L)'
;MRAFAAALSFCLPLAATCAAQQPEVLSCIGPFARAANEAALVKAFGQQNVARAEIDVGEGMTEAGTIVYPRDPKRRLQVLWHESKARSRPASISIPLGAIWRIDVPGVQPPIRQGMTLAEVEAANGRPFEILGFGWDRGGHAGDWKGGRLSKPDGGCELSLRFDPEPGFLAMEAISGDRPFSSADARMRAVKPVVVEVRLNWP
;
A
#
# COMPACT_ATOMS: atom_id res chain seq x y z
N MET A 1 -26.39 -64.47 -30.92
CA MET A 1 -25.88 -63.66 -29.79
C MET A 1 -24.92 -62.62 -30.33
N ARG A 2 -25.34 -61.36 -30.47
CA ARG A 2 -24.48 -60.22 -30.82
C ARG A 2 -24.75 -59.13 -29.79
N ALA A 3 -23.76 -58.85 -28.95
CA ALA A 3 -23.82 -57.84 -27.92
C ALA A 3 -23.48 -56.46 -28.52
N PHE A 4 -24.38 -55.50 -28.38
CA PHE A 4 -24.11 -54.08 -28.62
C PHE A 4 -23.73 -53.44 -27.29
N ALA A 5 -22.51 -52.90 -27.20
CA ALA A 5 -22.07 -52.11 -26.05
C ALA A 5 -22.56 -50.66 -26.22
N ALA A 6 -23.34 -50.18 -25.25
CA ALA A 6 -23.79 -48.80 -25.18
C ALA A 6 -22.69 -47.92 -24.55
N ALA A 7 -22.25 -46.88 -25.25
CA ALA A 7 -21.30 -45.91 -24.74
C ALA A 7 -22.03 -44.87 -23.85
N LEU A 8 -21.73 -44.85 -22.55
CA LEU A 8 -22.15 -43.77 -21.66
C LEU A 8 -21.30 -42.52 -21.91
N SER A 9 -21.94 -41.45 -22.40
CA SER A 9 -21.35 -40.11 -22.39
C SER A 9 -21.46 -39.49 -21.00
N PHE A 10 -20.32 -39.33 -20.33
CA PHE A 10 -20.20 -38.57 -19.10
C PHE A 10 -20.08 -37.07 -19.43
N CYS A 11 -21.12 -36.30 -19.10
CA CYS A 11 -21.06 -34.84 -19.12
C CYS A 11 -20.46 -34.37 -17.78
N LEU A 12 -19.20 -33.94 -17.79
CA LEU A 12 -18.56 -33.35 -16.61
C LEU A 12 -19.00 -31.88 -16.44
N PRO A 13 -19.39 -31.43 -15.24
CA PRO A 13 -19.71 -30.03 -15.00
C PRO A 13 -18.42 -29.20 -14.99
N LEU A 14 -18.42 -28.06 -15.68
CA LEU A 14 -17.38 -27.05 -15.51
C LEU A 14 -17.47 -26.51 -14.07
N ALA A 15 -16.49 -26.89 -13.24
CA ALA A 15 -16.23 -26.16 -12.01
C ALA A 15 -15.76 -24.75 -12.39
N ALA A 16 -16.58 -23.73 -12.10
CA ALA A 16 -16.15 -22.35 -12.16
C ALA A 16 -15.01 -22.16 -11.16
N THR A 17 -13.79 -22.01 -11.67
CA THR A 17 -12.65 -21.60 -10.87
C THR A 17 -12.94 -20.19 -10.36
N CYS A 18 -13.12 -20.06 -9.05
CA CYS A 18 -13.06 -18.77 -8.38
C CYS A 18 -11.63 -18.27 -8.57
N ALA A 19 -11.39 -17.46 -9.60
CA ALA A 19 -10.11 -16.80 -9.78
C ALA A 19 -9.91 -15.93 -8.53
N ALA A 20 -9.06 -16.38 -7.61
CA ALA A 20 -8.58 -15.53 -6.54
C ALA A 20 -7.98 -14.29 -7.22
N GLN A 21 -8.68 -13.16 -7.12
CA GLN A 21 -8.22 -11.88 -7.65
C GLN A 21 -6.82 -11.67 -7.09
N GLN A 22 -5.82 -11.68 -7.98
CA GLN A 22 -4.47 -11.40 -7.55
C GLN A 22 -4.49 -10.05 -6.85
N PRO A 23 -3.97 -9.97 -5.61
CA PRO A 23 -3.98 -8.72 -4.88
C PRO A 23 -3.33 -7.66 -5.74
N GLU A 24 -3.96 -6.51 -5.80
CA GLU A 24 -3.54 -5.46 -6.70
C GLU A 24 -2.13 -5.01 -6.29
N VAL A 25 -1.17 -5.29 -7.16
CA VAL A 25 0.23 -4.94 -6.94
C VAL A 25 0.44 -3.53 -7.45
N LEU A 26 0.96 -2.67 -6.58
CA LEU A 26 1.30 -1.28 -6.83
C LEU A 26 2.83 -1.18 -6.95
N SER A 27 3.30 -0.49 -7.97
CA SER A 27 4.69 -0.06 -8.09
C SER A 27 4.73 1.34 -8.72
N CYS A 28 5.88 1.98 -8.66
CA CYS A 28 6.07 3.37 -9.10
C CYS A 28 6.31 3.53 -10.61
N ILE A 29 5.83 2.56 -11.39
CA ILE A 29 5.96 2.50 -12.85
C ILE A 29 4.57 2.35 -13.50
N GLY A 30 4.54 2.33 -14.83
CA GLY A 30 3.30 2.14 -15.59
C GLY A 30 2.26 3.23 -15.28
N PRO A 31 1.03 2.87 -14.85
CA PRO A 31 -0.04 3.84 -14.60
C PRO A 31 0.26 4.80 -13.45
N PHE A 32 1.24 4.49 -12.61
CA PHE A 32 1.67 5.29 -11.47
C PHE A 32 3.09 5.83 -11.64
N ALA A 33 3.65 5.82 -12.86
CA ALA A 33 4.98 6.36 -13.12
C ALA A 33 5.07 7.87 -12.79
N ARG A 34 6.30 8.36 -12.58
CA ARG A 34 6.59 9.78 -12.30
C ARG A 34 5.94 10.77 -13.28
N ALA A 35 5.81 10.39 -14.56
CA ALA A 35 5.20 11.21 -15.61
C ALA A 35 3.73 10.83 -15.93
N ALA A 36 3.12 9.94 -15.14
CA ALA A 36 1.75 9.50 -15.35
C ALA A 36 0.74 10.63 -15.10
N ASN A 37 -0.49 10.41 -15.57
CA ASN A 37 -1.61 11.33 -15.40
C ASN A 37 -2.91 10.54 -15.23
N GLU A 38 -4.01 11.24 -14.96
CA GLU A 38 -5.34 10.61 -14.80
C GLU A 38 -5.72 9.73 -16.01
N ALA A 39 -5.34 10.11 -17.24
CA ALA A 39 -5.63 9.30 -18.42
C ALA A 39 -4.91 7.95 -18.41
N ALA A 40 -3.69 7.88 -17.85
CA ALA A 40 -2.98 6.61 -17.64
C ALA A 40 -3.73 5.72 -16.64
N LEU A 41 -4.29 6.30 -15.57
CA LEU A 41 -5.14 5.57 -14.62
C LEU A 41 -6.43 5.07 -15.29
N VAL A 42 -7.12 5.93 -16.06
CA VAL A 42 -8.33 5.55 -16.81
C VAL A 42 -8.04 4.41 -17.78
N LYS A 43 -6.91 4.46 -18.49
CA LYS A 43 -6.49 3.39 -19.40
C LYS A 43 -6.25 2.07 -18.68
N ALA A 44 -5.66 2.10 -17.48
CA ALA A 44 -5.32 0.89 -16.72
C ALA A 44 -6.52 0.30 -15.98
N PHE A 45 -7.38 1.14 -15.39
CA PHE A 45 -8.42 0.69 -14.46
C PHE A 45 -9.84 0.81 -15.03
N GLY A 46 -10.01 1.54 -16.14
CA GLY A 46 -11.31 1.85 -16.75
C GLY A 46 -11.95 3.11 -16.17
N GLN A 47 -12.63 3.89 -17.02
CA GLN A 47 -13.24 5.17 -16.66
C GLN A 47 -14.21 5.09 -15.46
N GLN A 48 -14.93 3.97 -15.34
CA GLN A 48 -15.88 3.73 -14.24
C GLN A 48 -15.21 3.51 -12.87
N ASN A 49 -13.91 3.20 -12.88
CA ASN A 49 -13.12 2.93 -11.67
C ASN A 49 -12.18 4.08 -11.33
N VAL A 50 -12.26 5.22 -12.01
CA VAL A 50 -11.43 6.40 -11.75
C VAL A 50 -12.34 7.60 -11.60
N ALA A 51 -12.29 8.24 -10.44
CA ALA A 51 -13.10 9.42 -10.13
C ALA A 51 -12.25 10.53 -9.55
N ARG A 52 -12.63 11.78 -9.81
CA ARG A 52 -12.05 12.94 -9.13
C ARG A 52 -12.73 13.12 -7.78
N ALA A 53 -11.96 13.54 -6.78
CA ALA A 53 -12.48 13.80 -5.44
C ALA A 53 -11.59 14.79 -4.70
N GLU A 54 -12.16 15.43 -3.68
CA GLU A 54 -11.38 16.05 -2.60
C GLU A 54 -10.85 14.93 -1.69
N ILE A 55 -9.54 14.91 -1.48
CA ILE A 55 -8.82 13.93 -0.66
C ILE A 55 -8.42 14.62 0.63
N ASP A 56 -8.74 14.01 1.77
CA ASP A 56 -8.30 14.46 3.09
C ASP A 56 -6.77 14.36 3.18
N VAL A 57 -6.12 15.48 3.52
CA VAL A 57 -4.66 15.58 3.68
C VAL A 57 -4.24 15.85 5.13
N GLY A 58 -5.18 15.71 6.08
CA GLY A 58 -4.96 15.97 7.50
C GLY A 58 -5.41 17.36 7.93
N GLU A 59 -5.49 17.56 9.24
CA GLU A 59 -5.80 18.87 9.88
C GLU A 59 -7.12 19.52 9.42
N GLY A 60 -8.07 18.72 8.91
CA GLY A 60 -9.33 19.22 8.36
C GLY A 60 -9.21 19.83 6.96
N MET A 61 -8.08 19.65 6.29
CA MET A 61 -7.80 20.14 4.95
C MET A 61 -8.04 19.07 3.89
N THR A 62 -8.42 19.50 2.70
CA THR A 62 -8.54 18.62 1.54
C THR A 62 -7.82 19.19 0.32
N GLU A 63 -7.41 18.29 -0.57
CA GLU A 63 -6.86 18.63 -1.88
C GLU A 63 -7.57 17.89 -3.01
N ALA A 64 -7.71 18.56 -4.15
CA ALA A 64 -8.26 17.96 -5.36
C ALA A 64 -7.32 16.88 -5.90
N GLY A 65 -7.83 15.65 -6.00
CA GLY A 65 -7.09 14.49 -6.49
C GLY A 65 -7.96 13.47 -7.23
N THR A 66 -7.44 12.25 -7.35
CA THR A 66 -8.08 11.15 -8.05
C THR A 66 -8.18 9.91 -7.16
N ILE A 67 -9.33 9.24 -7.20
CA ILE A 67 -9.58 7.98 -6.51
C ILE A 67 -9.71 6.87 -7.54
N VAL A 68 -8.91 5.82 -7.38
CA VAL A 68 -9.06 4.55 -8.10
C VAL A 68 -9.96 3.63 -7.26
N TYR A 69 -10.90 2.95 -7.90
CA TYR A 69 -11.94 2.12 -7.28
C TYR A 69 -12.74 2.85 -6.16
N PRO A 70 -13.40 3.98 -6.45
CA PRO A 70 -14.09 4.77 -5.44
C PRO A 70 -15.24 4.05 -4.72
N ARG A 71 -15.77 2.97 -5.33
CA ARG A 71 -16.88 2.16 -4.81
C ARG A 71 -16.44 0.84 -4.18
N ASP A 72 -15.15 0.52 -4.21
CA ASP A 72 -14.61 -0.70 -3.61
C ASP A 72 -13.55 -0.34 -2.55
N PRO A 73 -13.91 -0.35 -1.26
CA PRO A 73 -12.99 0.03 -0.20
C PRO A 73 -11.75 -0.87 -0.10
N LYS A 74 -11.84 -2.14 -0.55
CA LYS A 74 -10.68 -3.05 -0.52
C LYS A 74 -9.67 -2.73 -1.62
N ARG A 75 -10.11 -2.06 -2.69
CA ARG A 75 -9.31 -1.73 -3.87
C ARG A 75 -9.03 -0.23 -4.00
N ARG A 76 -9.54 0.58 -3.07
CA ARG A 76 -9.44 2.03 -3.14
C ARG A 76 -7.99 2.50 -3.09
N LEU A 77 -7.62 3.41 -3.98
CA LEU A 77 -6.38 4.20 -3.90
C LEU A 77 -6.72 5.68 -4.00
N GLN A 78 -5.89 6.51 -3.38
CA GLN A 78 -5.97 7.96 -3.45
C GLN A 78 -4.68 8.49 -4.08
N VAL A 79 -4.83 9.34 -5.10
CA VAL A 79 -3.72 9.95 -5.84
C VAL A 79 -3.83 11.46 -5.75
N LEU A 80 -2.81 12.08 -5.18
CA LEU A 80 -2.56 13.51 -5.24
C LEU A 80 -1.55 13.80 -6.35
N TRP A 81 -1.67 14.97 -6.97
CA TRP A 81 -0.92 15.35 -8.16
C TRP A 81 -0.11 16.61 -7.90
N HIS A 82 1.14 16.65 -8.38
CA HIS A 82 1.94 17.88 -8.40
C HIS A 82 1.24 18.97 -9.22
N GLU A 83 0.66 18.57 -10.35
CA GLU A 83 -0.07 19.47 -11.24
C GLU A 83 -1.58 19.22 -11.09
N SER A 84 -2.16 19.58 -9.95
CA SER A 84 -3.56 19.26 -9.59
C SER A 84 -4.59 19.58 -10.70
N LYS A 85 -4.49 20.74 -11.37
CA LYS A 85 -5.41 21.10 -12.48
C LYS A 85 -5.29 20.15 -13.68
N ALA A 86 -4.07 19.76 -14.03
CA ALA A 86 -3.78 18.86 -15.15
C ALA A 86 -3.91 17.37 -14.77
N ARG A 87 -3.91 17.06 -13.46
CA ARG A 87 -3.90 15.70 -12.89
C ARG A 87 -2.77 14.87 -13.51
N SER A 88 -1.59 15.47 -13.52
CA SER A 88 -0.34 14.91 -14.04
C SER A 88 0.71 14.93 -12.95
N ARG A 89 1.64 13.97 -13.07
CA ARG A 89 2.76 13.74 -12.16
C ARG A 89 2.27 13.46 -10.74
N PRO A 90 2.08 12.19 -10.36
CA PRO A 90 1.70 11.83 -9.01
C PRO A 90 2.64 12.50 -8.00
N ALA A 91 2.08 13.19 -7.01
CA ALA A 91 2.82 13.70 -5.86
C ALA A 91 2.84 12.66 -4.74
N SER A 92 1.68 12.04 -4.51
CA SER A 92 1.51 11.00 -3.50
C SER A 92 0.45 10.00 -3.95
N ILE A 93 0.67 8.73 -3.66
CA ILE A 93 -0.34 7.68 -3.71
C ILE A 93 -0.47 7.09 -2.31
N SER A 94 -1.65 7.24 -1.70
CA SER A 94 -1.95 6.65 -0.40
C SER A 94 -2.90 5.46 -0.56
N ILE A 95 -2.64 4.42 0.23
CA ILE A 95 -3.50 3.24 0.37
C ILE A 95 -4.32 3.43 1.65
N PRO A 96 -5.64 3.71 1.57
CA PRO A 96 -6.48 3.86 2.75
C PRO A 96 -6.52 2.59 3.60
N LEU A 97 -6.72 2.73 4.91
CA LEU A 97 -6.80 1.60 5.83
C LEU A 97 -7.85 0.57 5.38
N GLY A 98 -7.46 -0.70 5.32
CA GLY A 98 -8.31 -1.82 4.92
C GLY A 98 -8.26 -2.16 3.42
N ALA A 99 -7.64 -1.33 2.59
CA ALA A 99 -7.36 -1.69 1.21
C ALA A 99 -6.22 -2.72 1.13
N ILE A 100 -6.32 -3.67 0.19
CA ILE A 100 -5.50 -4.90 0.14
C ILE A 100 -4.33 -4.84 -0.86
N TRP A 101 -3.97 -3.64 -1.28
CA TRP A 101 -2.85 -3.40 -2.19
C TRP A 101 -1.53 -3.88 -1.59
N ARG A 102 -0.66 -4.38 -2.48
CA ARG A 102 0.70 -4.81 -2.16
C ARG A 102 1.69 -3.94 -2.92
N ILE A 103 2.70 -3.40 -2.26
CA ILE A 103 3.77 -2.63 -2.88
C ILE A 103 4.88 -3.57 -3.30
N ASP A 104 5.15 -3.60 -4.60
CA ASP A 104 6.32 -4.25 -5.14
C ASP A 104 7.52 -3.31 -5.05
N VAL A 105 8.55 -3.76 -4.30
CA VAL A 105 9.85 -3.11 -4.21
C VAL A 105 10.89 -4.11 -4.71
N PRO A 106 11.74 -3.75 -5.69
CA PRO A 106 12.71 -4.67 -6.26
C PRO A 106 13.57 -5.39 -5.21
N GLY A 107 13.61 -6.72 -5.29
CA GLY A 107 14.42 -7.54 -4.39
C GLY A 107 13.89 -7.64 -2.95
N VAL A 108 12.65 -7.20 -2.70
CA VAL A 108 11.98 -7.30 -1.40
C VAL A 108 10.87 -8.34 -1.49
N GLN A 109 10.87 -9.30 -0.56
CA GLN A 109 9.82 -10.32 -0.42
C GLN A 109 9.53 -10.59 1.07
N PRO A 110 8.26 -10.75 1.47
CA PRO A 110 7.05 -10.54 0.65
C PRO A 110 6.84 -9.05 0.30
N PRO A 111 5.95 -8.73 -0.66
CA PRO A 111 5.58 -7.34 -0.97
C PRO A 111 5.06 -6.59 0.26
N ILE A 112 5.37 -5.30 0.35
CA ILE A 112 4.96 -4.46 1.49
C ILE A 112 3.45 -4.23 1.46
N ARG A 113 2.80 -4.29 2.62
CA ARG A 113 1.35 -4.07 2.74
C ARG A 113 0.98 -3.63 4.14
N GLN A 114 -0.24 -3.11 4.29
CA GLN A 114 -0.85 -2.89 5.60
C GLN A 114 -0.90 -4.19 6.42
N GLY A 115 -0.81 -4.04 7.73
CA GLY A 115 -0.82 -5.11 8.73
C GLY A 115 0.49 -5.89 8.84
N MET A 116 1.54 -5.55 8.09
CA MET A 116 2.88 -6.10 8.37
C MET A 116 3.36 -5.62 9.73
N THR A 117 3.97 -6.52 10.49
CA THR A 117 4.62 -6.22 11.76
C THR A 117 5.91 -5.45 11.55
N LEU A 118 6.35 -4.71 12.57
CA LEU A 118 7.65 -4.04 12.59
C LEU A 118 8.81 -4.99 12.23
N ALA A 119 8.77 -6.22 12.74
CA ALA A 119 9.81 -7.23 12.50
C ALA A 119 9.82 -7.70 11.03
N GLU A 120 8.65 -7.90 10.42
CA GLU A 120 8.56 -8.26 8.99
C GLU A 120 9.09 -7.14 8.10
N VAL A 121 8.78 -5.88 8.41
CA VAL A 121 9.29 -4.72 7.65
C VAL A 121 10.80 -4.56 7.84
N GLU A 122 11.32 -4.73 9.06
CA GLU A 122 12.77 -4.68 9.32
C GLU A 122 13.51 -5.78 8.55
N ALA A 123 12.97 -7.00 8.52
CA ALA A 123 13.52 -8.12 7.74
C ALA A 123 13.48 -7.84 6.23
N ALA A 124 12.37 -7.30 5.72
CA ALA A 124 12.21 -6.89 4.33
C ALA A 124 13.23 -5.80 3.94
N ASN A 125 13.42 -4.80 4.82
CA ASN A 125 14.41 -3.76 4.65
C ASN A 125 15.86 -4.30 4.73
N GLY A 126 16.05 -5.41 5.45
CA GLY A 126 17.34 -6.07 5.65
C GLY A 126 18.20 -5.43 6.75
N ARG A 127 17.68 -4.40 7.43
CA ARG A 127 18.34 -3.71 8.54
C ARG A 127 17.34 -2.81 9.30
N PRO A 128 17.68 -2.40 10.54
CA PRO A 128 16.91 -1.41 11.26
C PRO A 128 16.80 -0.07 10.53
N PHE A 129 15.67 0.60 10.69
CA PHE A 129 15.31 1.89 10.09
C PHE A 129 14.75 2.86 11.16
N GLU A 130 14.45 4.10 10.78
CA GLU A 130 13.87 5.09 11.70
C GLU A 130 12.35 5.17 11.67
N ILE A 131 11.76 5.32 12.84
CA ILE A 131 10.35 5.55 13.08
C ILE A 131 10.21 6.77 13.99
N LEU A 132 9.36 7.73 13.62
CA LEU A 132 8.96 8.81 14.53
C LEU A 132 8.16 8.26 15.72
N GLY A 133 8.37 8.80 16.91
CA GLY A 133 7.61 8.41 18.11
C GLY A 133 6.10 8.49 17.91
N PHE A 134 5.32 7.70 18.67
CA PHE A 134 3.85 7.64 18.54
C PHE A 134 3.13 8.80 19.26
N GLY A 135 1.79 8.83 19.15
CA GLY A 135 0.93 9.68 19.98
C GLY A 135 0.72 11.12 19.50
N TRP A 136 1.03 11.39 18.23
CA TRP A 136 0.82 12.69 17.59
C TRP A 136 0.47 12.50 16.10
N ASP A 137 0.13 13.58 15.41
CA ASP A 137 -0.39 13.61 14.04
C ASP A 137 0.58 12.97 13.02
N ARG A 138 1.90 13.16 13.18
CA ARG A 138 2.91 12.46 12.35
C ARG A 138 3.53 11.23 13.01
N GLY A 139 3.01 10.82 14.16
CA GLY A 139 3.59 9.72 14.91
C GLY A 139 3.63 8.40 14.12
N GLY A 140 4.66 7.60 14.36
CA GLY A 140 4.84 6.29 13.75
C GLY A 140 5.27 6.29 12.29
N HIS A 141 5.51 7.44 11.67
CA HIS A 141 6.01 7.49 10.29
C HIS A 141 7.43 6.97 10.17
N ALA A 142 7.67 6.23 9.08
CA ALA A 142 8.95 5.68 8.67
C ALA A 142 9.17 5.94 7.17
N GLY A 143 10.31 6.54 6.84
CA GLY A 143 10.72 6.85 5.47
C GLY A 143 12.23 6.89 5.30
N ASP A 144 12.99 7.12 6.38
CA ASP A 144 14.43 6.88 6.39
C ASP A 144 14.73 5.40 6.65
N TRP A 145 14.87 4.65 5.56
CA TRP A 145 15.18 3.23 5.56
C TRP A 145 16.66 2.91 5.89
N LYS A 146 17.46 3.93 6.23
CA LYS A 146 18.89 3.81 6.59
C LYS A 146 19.73 3.07 5.55
N GLY A 147 19.42 3.30 4.26
CA GLY A 147 20.07 2.64 3.12
C GLY A 147 19.75 1.15 2.98
N GLY A 148 18.67 0.68 3.61
CA GLY A 148 18.14 -0.67 3.41
C GLY A 148 17.44 -0.82 2.05
N ARG A 149 16.88 -2.02 1.81
CA ARG A 149 16.26 -2.36 0.53
C ARG A 149 15.04 -1.50 0.21
N LEU A 150 14.32 -1.03 1.22
CA LEU A 150 13.12 -0.19 1.04
C LEU A 150 13.45 1.24 0.56
N SER A 151 14.72 1.67 0.60
CA SER A 151 15.18 2.91 -0.04
C SER A 151 15.18 2.86 -1.57
N LYS A 152 14.91 1.70 -2.20
CA LYS A 152 15.13 1.48 -3.64
C LYS A 152 13.87 1.02 -4.38
N PRO A 153 12.71 1.66 -4.22
CA PRO A 153 11.61 1.42 -5.16
C PRO A 153 12.02 1.90 -6.57
N ASP A 154 11.49 1.25 -7.60
CA ASP A 154 11.70 1.68 -8.99
C ASP A 154 10.98 3.01 -9.28
N GLY A 155 11.17 3.57 -10.48
CA GLY A 155 10.37 4.73 -10.94
C GLY A 155 10.58 6.04 -10.17
N GLY A 156 11.57 6.06 -9.26
CA GLY A 156 12.02 7.23 -8.53
C GLY A 156 11.03 7.77 -7.50
N CYS A 157 10.08 6.97 -7.03
CA CYS A 157 9.28 7.33 -5.87
C CYS A 157 10.05 7.04 -4.56
N GLU A 158 9.44 7.36 -3.44
CA GLU A 158 9.89 6.97 -2.11
C GLU A 158 8.75 6.24 -1.39
N LEU A 159 9.07 5.13 -0.72
CA LEU A 159 8.12 4.44 0.15
C LEU A 159 8.10 5.11 1.53
N SER A 160 6.90 5.42 2.01
CA SER A 160 6.64 5.84 3.39
C SER A 160 5.61 4.91 4.02
N LEU A 161 5.86 4.49 5.25
CA LEU A 161 4.93 3.69 6.05
C LEU A 161 4.57 4.45 7.32
N ARG A 162 3.36 4.25 7.82
CA ARG A 162 3.00 4.63 9.19
C ARG A 162 2.73 3.37 10.00
N PHE A 163 3.37 3.30 11.16
CA PHE A 163 3.11 2.28 12.16
C PHE A 163 2.23 2.85 13.26
N ASP A 164 1.36 2.02 13.83
CA ASP A 164 0.75 2.28 15.13
C ASP A 164 0.96 1.05 16.03
N PRO A 165 0.94 1.22 17.36
CA PRO A 165 0.86 0.10 18.29
C PRO A 165 -0.24 -0.89 17.90
N GLU A 166 -0.02 -2.19 18.11
CA GLU A 166 -1.06 -3.20 17.89
C GLU A 166 -2.32 -2.84 18.73
N PRO A 167 -3.55 -3.03 18.20
CA PRO A 167 -4.76 -2.77 18.95
C PRO A 167 -4.73 -3.45 20.33
N GLY A 168 -4.93 -2.64 21.39
CA GLY A 168 -4.82 -3.09 22.78
C GLY A 168 -3.50 -2.75 23.46
N PHE A 169 -2.50 -2.26 22.71
CA PHE A 169 -1.29 -1.66 23.26
C PHE A 169 -1.40 -0.13 23.23
N LEU A 170 -0.91 0.53 24.27
CA LEU A 170 -0.78 1.98 24.33
C LEU A 170 0.68 2.36 24.14
N ALA A 171 0.94 3.41 23.36
CA ALA A 171 2.27 3.97 23.25
C ALA A 171 2.72 4.48 24.62
N MET A 172 3.86 3.97 25.09
CA MET A 172 4.48 4.47 26.32
C MET A 172 5.04 5.87 26.06
N GLU A 173 5.01 6.76 27.05
CA GLU A 173 5.58 8.11 26.96
C GLU A 173 7.04 8.09 26.45
N ALA A 174 7.80 7.06 26.86
CA ALA A 174 9.19 6.84 26.45
C ALA A 174 9.40 6.64 24.94
N ILE A 175 8.35 6.28 24.19
CA ILE A 175 8.37 6.05 22.74
C ILE A 175 7.43 6.99 21.96
N SER A 176 6.98 8.06 22.61
CA SER A 176 6.09 9.06 22.02
C SER A 176 6.84 10.35 21.65
N GLY A 177 6.22 11.16 20.77
CA GLY A 177 6.68 12.50 20.40
C GLY A 177 7.52 12.58 19.11
N ASP A 178 7.86 13.82 18.73
CA ASP A 178 8.56 14.16 17.49
C ASP A 178 10.08 13.93 17.58
N ARG A 179 10.46 12.67 17.81
CA ARG A 179 11.85 12.24 17.67
C ARG A 179 11.93 10.88 16.99
N PRO A 180 13.01 10.62 16.24
CA PRO A 180 13.21 9.33 15.63
C PRO A 180 13.62 8.27 16.68
N PHE A 181 13.22 7.05 16.42
CA PHE A 181 13.59 5.84 17.13
C PHE A 181 14.03 4.78 16.13
N SER A 182 14.96 3.93 16.54
CA SER A 182 15.30 2.75 15.75
C SER A 182 14.15 1.74 15.79
N SER A 183 13.84 1.08 14.68
CA SER A 183 12.96 -0.10 14.62
C SER A 183 13.44 -1.26 15.52
N ALA A 184 14.73 -1.23 15.90
CA ALA A 184 15.32 -2.19 16.83
C ALA A 184 15.21 -1.80 18.31
N ASP A 185 14.66 -0.62 18.65
CA ASP A 185 14.45 -0.22 20.05
C ASP A 185 13.50 -1.21 20.75
N ALA A 186 13.95 -1.77 21.88
CA ALA A 186 13.19 -2.79 22.61
C ALA A 186 11.80 -2.29 23.06
N ARG A 187 11.67 -0.99 23.37
CA ARG A 187 10.40 -0.37 23.77
C ARG A 187 9.48 -0.20 22.57
N MET A 188 10.03 0.15 21.40
CA MET A 188 9.26 0.17 20.15
C MET A 188 8.70 -1.22 19.84
N ARG A 189 9.52 -2.27 19.97
CA ARG A 189 9.09 -3.65 19.75
C ARG A 189 8.05 -4.14 20.78
N ALA A 190 8.12 -3.64 22.01
CA ALA A 190 7.23 -4.07 23.10
C ALA A 190 5.75 -3.76 22.84
N VAL A 191 5.46 -2.71 22.06
CA VAL A 191 4.07 -2.36 21.66
C VAL A 191 3.63 -2.96 20.32
N LYS A 192 4.45 -3.89 19.79
CA LYS A 192 4.21 -4.69 18.58
C LYS A 192 3.64 -3.88 17.40
N PRO A 193 4.31 -2.82 16.92
CA PRO A 193 3.73 -1.95 15.92
C PRO A 193 3.42 -2.69 14.62
N VAL A 194 2.32 -2.30 13.98
CA VAL A 194 1.91 -2.80 12.67
C VAL A 194 1.72 -1.65 11.70
N VAL A 195 1.95 -1.90 10.42
CA VAL A 195 1.73 -0.91 9.35
C VAL A 195 0.24 -0.62 9.22
N VAL A 196 -0.16 0.64 9.42
CA VAL A 196 -1.54 1.13 9.28
C VAL A 196 -1.74 2.02 8.05
N GLU A 197 -0.67 2.64 7.55
CA GLU A 197 -0.68 3.43 6.31
C GLU A 197 0.51 3.04 5.43
N VAL A 198 0.25 3.02 4.12
CA VAL A 198 1.27 2.83 3.09
C VAL A 198 1.12 3.95 2.08
N ARG A 199 2.23 4.62 1.75
CA ARG A 199 2.27 5.73 0.80
C ARG A 199 3.49 5.62 -0.11
N LEU A 200 3.29 5.97 -1.38
CA LEU A 200 4.37 6.26 -2.33
C LEU A 200 4.39 7.76 -2.59
N ASN A 201 5.55 8.39 -2.51
CA ASN A 201 5.71 9.81 -2.72
C ASN A 201 6.69 10.09 -3.86
N TRP A 202 6.46 11.18 -4.59
CA TRP A 202 7.45 11.74 -5.51
C TRP A 202 7.80 13.13 -5.01
N PRO A 203 9.01 13.34 -4.44
CA PRO A 203 9.49 14.69 -4.15
C PRO A 203 9.75 15.47 -5.44
#